data_AF-A0A957G4M7-F1
#
_entry.id   AF-A0A957G4M7-F1
#
_cell.length_a   1.000
_cell.length_b   1.000
_cell.length_c   1.000
_cell.angle_alpha   90.00
_cell.angle_beta   90.00
_cell.angle_gamma   90.00
#
_symmetry.space_group_name_H-M   'P 1'
#
loop_
_entity.id
_entity.type
_entity.pdbx_description
1 polymer ?
#
loop_
_entity_poly.entity_id
_entity_poly.type
_entity_poly.pdbx_seq_one_letter_code
_entity_poly.pdbx_strand_id
1 'polypeptide(L)'
;MKVFSGGVLTETNTFAPFPTGMADYHVRRGHEFDPNGGDSDYGNASRGWYELCQARGWEFCPGLLAYAQPAGITPRPVYEALRDEMLADL
;
A
#
# COMPACT_ATOMS: atom_id res chain seq x y z
N MET A 1 2.28 5.03 -21.73
CA MET A 1 3.23 4.49 -20.72
C MET A 1 2.43 3.69 -19.70
N LYS A 2 3.06 2.74 -19.00
CA LYS A 2 2.47 2.06 -17.83
C LYS A 2 3.01 2.68 -16.55
N VAL A 3 2.15 2.87 -15.55
CA VAL A 3 2.54 3.36 -14.23
C VAL A 3 2.03 2.39 -13.18
N PHE A 4 2.96 1.76 -12.46
CA PHE A 4 2.65 0.91 -11.32
C PHE A 4 2.54 1.77 -10.04
N SER A 5 1.55 1.49 -9.19
CA SER A 5 1.48 2.07 -7.84
C SER A 5 1.30 0.98 -6.79
N GLY A 6 2.17 0.98 -5.78
CA GLY A 6 2.05 0.14 -4.59
C GLY A 6 2.84 0.77 -3.44
N GLY A 7 2.71 0.22 -2.24
CA GLY A 7 3.41 0.72 -1.08
C GLY A 7 3.09 0.02 0.23
N VAL A 8 4.00 0.17 1.18
CA VAL A 8 3.83 -0.23 2.59
C VAL A 8 3.93 1.04 3.44
N LEU A 9 2.88 1.34 4.20
CA LEU A 9 2.70 2.59 4.92
C LEU A 9 2.52 2.31 6.42
N THR A 10 3.44 2.82 7.24
CA THR A 10 3.33 2.85 8.70
C THR A 10 4.37 3.84 9.22
N GLU A 11 4.24 4.27 10.47
CA GLU A 11 5.23 5.09 11.17
C GLU A 11 5.75 4.32 12.39
N THR A 12 7.07 4.27 12.57
CA THR A 12 7.70 3.50 13.64
C THR A 12 7.96 4.35 14.87
N ASN A 13 7.42 3.90 16.01
CA ASN A 13 7.78 4.35 17.34
C ASN A 13 8.64 3.29 18.05
N THR A 14 9.93 3.55 18.21
CA THR A 14 10.88 2.62 18.84
C THR A 14 10.69 2.42 20.34
N PHE A 15 9.83 3.21 20.99
CA PHE A 15 9.47 3.05 22.40
C PHE A 15 8.23 2.18 22.61
N ALA A 16 7.51 1.80 21.53
CA ALA A 16 6.36 0.92 21.64
C ALA A 16 6.81 -0.48 22.10
N PRO A 17 6.15 -1.07 23.11
CA PRO A 17 6.57 -2.35 23.67
C PRO A 17 6.13 -3.57 22.83
N PHE A 18 5.44 -3.35 21.71
CA PHE A 18 4.94 -4.38 20.81
C PHE A 18 5.26 -4.03 19.34
N PRO A 19 5.52 -5.03 18.48
CA PRO A 19 5.80 -4.80 17.06
C PRO A 19 4.53 -4.51 16.25
N THR A 20 4.70 -3.98 15.05
CA THR A 20 3.65 -3.93 14.01
C THR A 20 3.69 -5.24 13.21
N GLY A 21 2.89 -6.21 13.62
CA GLY A 21 2.77 -7.52 13.00
C GLY A 21 1.92 -7.51 11.72
N MET A 22 1.88 -8.65 11.02
CA MET A 22 1.12 -8.78 9.77
C MET A 22 -0.37 -8.47 9.94
N ALA A 23 -0.97 -8.86 11.08
CA ALA A 23 -2.37 -8.61 11.37
C ALA A 23 -2.72 -7.13 11.58
N ASP A 24 -1.72 -6.27 11.84
CA ASP A 24 -1.92 -4.83 12.00
C ASP A 24 -2.02 -4.10 10.65
N TYR A 25 -1.63 -4.76 9.55
CA TYR A 25 -1.72 -4.19 8.20
C TYR A 25 -3.09 -4.46 7.56
N HIS A 26 -3.75 -3.38 7.17
CA HIS A 26 -4.83 -3.40 6.19
C HIS A 26 -4.22 -3.46 4.79
N VAL A 27 -4.47 -4.56 4.08
CA VAL A 27 -3.90 -4.82 2.75
C VAL A 27 -5.00 -4.70 1.69
N ARG A 28 -4.82 -3.77 0.75
CA ARG A 28 -5.60 -3.64 -0.48
C ARG A 28 -4.76 -4.13 -1.65
N ARG A 29 -5.29 -5.05 -2.45
CA ARG A 29 -4.61 -5.56 -3.65
C ARG A 29 -4.98 -4.80 -4.90
N GLY A 30 -4.20 -4.97 -5.96
CA GLY A 30 -4.41 -4.30 -7.24
C GLY A 30 -5.82 -4.48 -7.81
N HIS A 31 -6.31 -5.73 -7.80
CA HIS A 31 -7.65 -6.08 -8.31
C HIS A 31 -8.81 -5.53 -7.46
N GLU A 32 -8.52 -5.05 -6.24
CA GLU A 32 -9.50 -4.43 -5.33
C GLU A 32 -9.53 -2.90 -5.51
N PHE A 33 -8.72 -2.33 -6.41
CA PHE A 33 -8.72 -0.89 -6.67
C PHE A 33 -10.04 -0.43 -7.29
N ASP A 34 -10.74 0.47 -6.59
CA ASP A 34 -11.90 1.20 -7.13
C ASP A 34 -11.61 2.71 -7.11
N PRO A 35 -11.52 3.38 -8.28
CA PRO A 35 -11.30 4.83 -8.34
C PRO A 35 -12.46 5.66 -7.79
N ASN A 36 -13.65 5.07 -7.63
CA ASN A 36 -14.83 5.70 -7.04
C ASN A 36 -15.11 5.19 -5.62
N GLY A 37 -14.30 4.26 -5.11
CA GLY A 37 -14.45 3.66 -3.80
C GLY A 37 -14.19 4.67 -2.69
N GLY A 38 -15.07 4.68 -1.68
CA GLY A 38 -14.84 5.44 -0.45
C GLY A 38 -13.98 4.63 0.51
N ASP A 39 -12.66 4.65 0.32
CA ASP A 39 -11.74 3.96 1.23
C ASP A 39 -11.03 4.92 2.18
N SER A 40 -10.72 4.40 3.37
CA SER A 40 -9.96 5.02 4.46
C SER A 40 -8.81 5.93 3.97
N ASP A 41 -8.39 6.90 4.78
CA ASP A 41 -7.39 7.93 4.42
C ASP A 41 -6.14 7.39 3.68
N TYR A 42 -5.77 6.13 3.91
CA TYR A 42 -4.63 5.45 3.29
C TYR A 42 -4.96 4.61 2.04
N GLY A 43 -6.21 4.18 1.86
CA GLY A 43 -6.66 3.45 0.66
C GLY A 43 -6.67 4.32 -0.61
N ASN A 44 -6.77 5.64 -0.44
CA ASN A 44 -6.77 6.62 -1.53
C ASN A 44 -5.38 7.03 -2.05
N ALA A 45 -4.28 6.49 -1.52
CA ALA A 45 -2.92 6.86 -1.95
C ALA A 45 -2.67 6.60 -3.46
N SER A 46 -3.41 5.68 -4.07
CA SER A 46 -3.34 5.37 -5.51
C SER A 46 -4.20 6.27 -6.40
N ARG A 47 -5.18 7.01 -5.85
CA ARG A 47 -6.15 7.77 -6.63
C ARG A 47 -5.50 8.89 -7.45
N GLY A 48 -4.57 9.64 -6.83
CA GLY A 48 -3.86 10.71 -7.53
C GLY A 48 -3.05 10.19 -8.72
N TRP A 49 -2.43 9.01 -8.60
CA TRP A 49 -1.72 8.37 -9.71
C TRP A 49 -2.65 7.93 -10.82
N TYR A 50 -3.81 7.36 -10.48
CA TYR A 50 -4.85 7.01 -11.45
C TYR A 50 -5.31 8.23 -12.24
N GLU A 51 -5.69 9.33 -11.56
CA GLU A 51 -6.15 10.57 -12.20
C GLU A 51 -5.09 11.16 -13.14
N LEU A 52 -3.82 11.15 -12.73
CA LEU A 52 -2.70 11.62 -13.55
C LEU A 52 -2.45 10.74 -14.78
N CYS A 53 -2.66 9.43 -14.67
CA CYS A 53 -2.54 8.49 -15.80
C CYS A 53 -3.67 8.71 -16.80
N GLN A 54 -4.91 8.82 -16.32
CA GLN A 54 -6.08 9.08 -17.17
C GLN A 54 -5.93 10.39 -17.94
N ALA A 55 -5.50 11.47 -17.28
CA ALA A 55 -5.26 12.76 -17.91
C ALA A 55 -4.18 12.73 -19.01
N ARG A 56 -3.29 11.74 -18.99
CA ARG A 56 -2.18 11.57 -19.95
C ARG A 56 -2.40 10.44 -20.95
N GLY A 57 -3.52 9.73 -20.88
CA GLY A 57 -3.76 8.52 -21.67
C GLY A 57 -2.75 7.40 -21.37
N TRP A 58 -2.29 7.30 -20.12
CA TRP A 58 -1.39 6.25 -19.65
C TRP A 58 -2.17 5.11 -19.02
N GLU A 59 -1.60 3.92 -19.06
CA GLU A 59 -2.15 2.76 -18.38
C GLU A 59 -1.76 2.80 -16.90
N PHE A 60 -2.75 2.71 -16.03
CA PHE A 60 -2.57 2.62 -14.59
C PHE A 60 -2.59 1.16 -14.14
N CYS A 61 -1.57 0.74 -13.39
CA CYS A 61 -1.41 -0.62 -12.89
C CYS A 61 -1.39 -0.57 -11.35
N PRO A 62 -2.55 -0.68 -10.66
CA PRO A 62 -2.57 -0.72 -9.21
C PRO A 62 -2.00 -2.06 -8.72
N GLY A 63 -1.08 -2.01 -7.77
CA GLY A 63 -0.58 -3.14 -7.01
C GLY A 63 -1.02 -3.08 -5.55
N LEU A 64 -0.30 -3.82 -4.71
CA LEU A 64 -0.52 -3.87 -3.26
C LEU A 64 -0.29 -2.51 -2.58
N LEU A 65 -1.26 -2.09 -1.77
CA LEU A 65 -1.11 -1.08 -0.72
C LEU A 65 -1.37 -1.73 0.63
N ALA A 66 -0.37 -1.72 1.51
CA ALA A 66 -0.52 -2.16 2.90
C ALA A 66 -0.34 -0.98 3.85
N TYR A 67 -1.28 -0.79 4.76
CA TYR A 67 -1.24 0.28 5.75
C TYR A 67 -1.44 -0.25 7.16
N ALA A 68 -0.62 0.21 8.11
CA ALA A 68 -0.81 -0.01 9.54
C ALA A 68 -0.71 1.32 10.30
N GLN A 69 -1.49 1.45 11.37
CA GLN A 69 -1.38 2.58 12.30
C GLN A 69 0.04 2.68 12.89
N PRO A 70 0.48 3.89 13.32
CA PRO A 70 1.78 4.05 13.97
C PRO A 70 1.92 3.16 15.21
N ALA A 71 2.99 2.35 15.25
CA ALA A 71 3.25 1.39 16.32
C ALA A 71 4.75 1.02 16.36
N GLY A 72 5.10 -0.14 16.92
CA GLY A 72 6.50 -0.56 17.03
C GLY A 72 7.16 -0.92 15.71
N ILE A 73 8.35 -1.51 15.80
CA ILE A 73 9.11 -1.93 14.62
C ILE A 73 8.33 -3.02 13.88
N THR A 74 8.12 -2.83 12.57
CA THR A 74 7.66 -3.89 11.67
C THR A 74 8.73 -4.99 11.62
N PRO A 75 8.44 -6.23 12.02
CA PRO A 75 9.40 -7.32 11.92
C PRO A 75 9.84 -7.51 10.47
N ARG A 76 11.14 -7.74 10.24
CA ARG A 76 11.71 -7.97 8.90
C ARG A 76 10.88 -8.97 8.07
N PRO A 77 10.47 -10.15 8.58
CA PRO A 77 9.67 -11.09 7.79
C PRO A 77 8.31 -10.55 7.33
N VAL A 78 7.69 -9.65 8.12
CA VAL A 78 6.43 -9.00 7.74
C VAL A 78 6.66 -8.01 6.60
N TYR A 79 7.68 -7.16 6.72
CA TYR A 79 8.03 -6.23 5.64
C TYR A 79 8.42 -6.97 4.36
N GLU A 80 9.27 -8.00 4.46
CA GLU A 80 9.73 -8.78 3.30
C GLU A 80 8.55 -9.49 2.62
N ALA A 81 7.58 -10.05 3.37
CA ALA A 81 6.39 -10.64 2.78
C ALA A 81 5.53 -9.62 2.00
N LEU A 82 5.26 -8.44 2.58
CA LEU A 82 4.50 -7.38 1.91
C LEU A 82 5.24 -6.82 0.67
N ARG A 83 6.56 -6.63 0.80
CA ARG A 83 7.42 -6.19 -0.32
C ARG A 83 7.40 -7.22 -1.44
N ASP A 84 7.56 -8.49 -1.13
CA ASP A 84 7.67 -9.55 -2.12
C ASP A 84 6.34 -9.78 -2.85
N GLU A 85 5.19 -9.70 -2.15
CA GLU A 85 3.87 -9.70 -2.79
C GLU A 85 3.71 -8.49 -3.73
N MET A 86 4.06 -7.28 -3.28
CA MET A 86 3.99 -6.08 -4.11
C MET A 86 4.88 -6.15 -5.37
N LEU A 87 6.09 -6.70 -5.25
CA LEU A 87 7.02 -6.81 -6.37
C LEU A 87 6.65 -7.94 -7.35
N ALA A 88 5.88 -8.94 -6.92
CA ALA A 88 5.37 -9.98 -7.81
C ALA A 88 4.31 -9.45 -8.79
N ASP A 89 3.66 -8.34 -8.44
CA ASP A 89 2.66 -7.65 -9.28
C ASP A 89 3.27 -6.64 -10.28
N LEU A 90 4.59 -6.42 -10.25
CA LEU A 90 5.30 -5.48 -11.12
C LEU A 90 5.74 -6.12 -12.45
#